data_AF-A0A348UZM6-F1
#
_entry.id   AF-A0A348UZM6-F1
#
_cell.length_a   1.000
_cell.length_b   1.000
_cell.length_c   1.000
_cell.angle_alpha   90.00
_cell.angle_beta   90.00
_cell.angle_gamma   90.00
#
_symmetry.space_group_name_H-M   'P 1'
#
loop_
_entity.id
_entity.type
_entity.pdbx_description
1 polymer ?
#
loop_
_entity_poly.entity_id
_entity_poly.type
_entity_poly.pdbx_seq_one_letter_code
_entity_poly.pdbx_strand_id
1 'polypeptide(L)'
;MKIQNIHIYLRQLADHQCPRCGDRLDRRPRLLWQKAVSFALPLRHYKCSACNRRFFAFSPRWNRMNLVEKFLRAVATVVVLLVALFASLIIIWEIMVRLMV
;
A
#
# COMPACT_ATOMS: atom_id res chain seq x y z
N MET A 1 4.84 -12.52 22.04
CA MET A 1 4.64 -11.78 20.77
C MET A 1 3.34 -12.23 20.11
N LYS A 2 2.29 -11.41 20.10
CA LYS A 2 1.06 -11.71 19.33
C LYS A 2 1.26 -11.24 17.90
N ILE A 3 1.68 -12.15 17.01
CA ILE A 3 1.62 -11.93 15.56
C ILE A 3 0.14 -11.75 15.24
N GLN A 4 -0.30 -10.50 15.02
CA GLN A 4 -1.69 -10.23 14.68
C GLN A 4 -1.98 -10.97 13.38
N ASN A 5 -2.91 -11.92 13.40
CA ASN A 5 -3.43 -12.57 12.20
C ASN A 5 -4.03 -11.48 11.29
N ILE A 6 -3.23 -11.02 10.31
CA ILE A 6 -3.66 -10.04 9.31
C ILE A 6 -4.52 -10.82 8.31
N HIS A 7 -5.81 -10.93 8.59
CA HIS A 7 -6.76 -11.36 7.57
C HIS A 7 -6.96 -10.20 6.60
N ILE A 8 -6.28 -10.27 5.45
CA ILE A 8 -6.41 -9.30 4.37
C ILE A 8 -7.74 -9.58 3.67
N TYR A 9 -8.81 -8.93 4.11
CA TYR A 9 -10.09 -8.98 3.41
C TYR A 9 -10.04 -8.03 2.21
N LEU A 10 -9.71 -8.54 1.02
CA LEU A 10 -9.78 -7.79 -0.26
C LEU A 10 -11.22 -7.61 -0.78
N ARG A 11 -12.22 -7.56 0.10
CA ARG A 11 -13.63 -7.42 -0.32
C ARG A 11 -14.01 -5.94 -0.34
N GLN A 12 -14.86 -5.56 -1.29
CA GLN A 12 -15.48 -4.24 -1.36
C GLN A 12 -16.25 -3.99 -0.05
N LEU A 13 -15.70 -3.13 0.82
CA LEU A 13 -16.41 -2.63 1.99
C LEU A 13 -17.50 -1.69 1.46
N ALA A 14 -18.66 -2.25 1.15
CA ALA A 14 -19.88 -1.47 1.07
C ALA A 14 -20.04 -0.75 2.43
N ASP A 15 -20.20 0.56 2.36
CA ASP A 15 -20.71 1.41 3.45
C ASP A 15 -19.87 1.55 4.72
N HIS A 16 -18.56 1.25 4.67
CA HIS A 16 -17.68 1.38 5.83
C HIS A 16 -18.19 0.57 7.04
N GLN A 17 -18.77 -0.60 6.79
CA GLN A 17 -19.24 -1.50 7.83
C GLN A 17 -18.38 -2.75 7.94
N CYS A 18 -18.21 -3.22 9.17
CA CYS A 18 -17.53 -4.45 9.51
C CYS A 18 -18.35 -5.66 9.05
N PRO A 19 -17.85 -6.54 8.18
CA PRO A 19 -18.63 -7.67 7.64
C PRO A 19 -19.01 -8.72 8.69
N ARG A 20 -18.43 -8.65 9.90
CA ARG A 20 -18.67 -9.59 10.99
C ARG A 20 -19.59 -9.04 12.08
N CYS A 21 -19.53 -7.74 12.30
CA CYS A 21 -20.12 -7.09 13.44
C CYS A 21 -21.11 -5.98 13.07
N GLY A 22 -21.20 -5.61 11.78
CA GLY A 22 -22.05 -4.52 11.30
C GLY A 22 -21.60 -3.12 11.76
N ASP A 23 -20.67 -3.04 12.72
CA ASP A 23 -20.22 -1.78 13.29
C ASP A 23 -19.44 -0.93 12.30
N ARG A 24 -19.44 0.38 12.52
CA ARG A 24 -18.77 1.36 11.66
C ARG A 24 -17.25 1.16 11.70
N LEU A 25 -16.65 1.31 10.53
CA LEU A 25 -15.21 1.23 10.33
C LEU A 25 -14.62 2.63 10.34
N ASP A 26 -13.72 2.85 11.29
CA ASP A 26 -12.97 4.10 11.36
C ASP A 26 -11.82 4.08 10.38
N ARG A 27 -11.74 5.15 9.58
CA ARG A 27 -10.64 5.37 8.64
C ARG A 27 -9.42 5.88 9.40
N ARG A 28 -8.30 5.16 9.28
CA ARG A 28 -7.04 5.60 9.89
C ARG A 28 -6.33 6.61 8.97
N PRO A 29 -5.66 7.62 9.55
CA PRO A 29 -4.74 8.46 8.79
C PRO A 29 -3.63 7.58 8.19
N ARG A 30 -3.26 7.87 6.94
CA ARG A 30 -2.18 7.18 6.24
C ARG A 30 -0.84 7.74 6.70
N LEU A 31 0.09 6.84 7.02
CA LEU A 31 1.50 7.20 7.25
C LEU A 31 2.14 7.72 5.95
N LEU A 32 3.21 8.52 6.06
CA LEU A 32 3.90 9.11 4.91
C LEU A 32 4.35 8.05 3.89
N TRP A 33 4.97 6.96 4.37
CA TRP A 33 5.37 5.84 3.49
C TRP A 33 4.16 5.19 2.80
N GLN A 34 3.01 5.09 3.48
CA GLN A 34 1.78 4.57 2.86
C GLN A 34 1.24 5.53 1.80
N LYS A 35 1.42 6.84 1.97
CA LYS A 35 1.08 7.83 0.93
C LYS A 35 1.99 7.65 -0.29
N ALA A 36 3.30 7.47 -0.08
CA ALA A 36 4.26 7.25 -1.15
C ALA A 36 3.93 5.97 -1.95
N VAL A 37 3.67 4.85 -1.25
CA VAL A 37 3.30 3.57 -1.89
C VAL A 37 1.88 3.59 -2.45
N SER A 38 1.01 4.50 -1.98
CA SER A 38 -0.37 4.59 -2.47
C SER A 38 -0.50 5.13 -3.90
N PHE A 39 0.58 5.63 -4.50
CA PHE A 39 0.65 5.86 -5.95
C PHE A 39 0.54 4.53 -6.71
N ALA A 40 1.22 3.49 -6.21
CA ALA A 40 1.21 2.16 -6.82
C ALA A 40 -0.10 1.42 -6.59
N LEU A 41 -0.48 1.31 -5.31
CA LEU A 41 -1.67 0.60 -4.87
C LEU A 41 -2.44 1.49 -3.90
N PRO A 42 -3.54 2.13 -4.32
CA PRO A 42 -4.31 3.05 -3.48
C PRO A 42 -5.15 2.28 -2.46
N LEU A 43 -4.45 1.70 -1.49
CA LEU A 43 -5.00 0.99 -0.35
C LEU A 43 -5.44 1.98 0.72
N ARG A 44 -6.60 1.72 1.30
CA ARG A 44 -7.15 2.44 2.44
C ARG A 44 -7.16 1.49 3.64
N HIS A 45 -6.66 1.99 4.77
CA HIS A 45 -6.62 1.26 6.02
C HIS A 45 -7.84 1.63 6.87
N TYR A 46 -8.59 0.61 7.27
CA TYR A 46 -9.73 0.74 8.17
C TYR A 46 -9.48 -0.09 9.43
N LYS A 47 -10.00 0.39 10.56
CA LYS A 47 -10.01 -0.36 11.81
C LYS A 47 -11.44 -0.41 12.32
N CYS A 48 -11.90 -1.59 12.72
CA CYS A 48 -13.15 -1.71 13.45
C CYS A 48 -12.91 -1.42 14.93
N SER A 49 -13.74 -0.55 15.51
CA SER A 49 -13.78 -0.23 16.95
C SER A 49 -14.18 -1.46 17.78
N ALA A 50 -15.30 -2.12 17.46
CA ALA A 50 -15.81 -3.29 18.18
C ALA A 50 -14.89 -4.51 18.12
N CYS A 51 -14.40 -4.86 16.91
CA CYS A 51 -13.60 -6.08 16.72
C CYS A 51 -12.09 -5.87 16.88
N ASN A 52 -11.63 -4.61 16.95
CA ASN A 52 -10.21 -4.22 16.88
C ASN A 52 -9.42 -4.79 15.69
N ARG A 53 -10.10 -5.31 14.65
CA ARG A 53 -9.50 -5.86 13.44
C ARG A 53 -9.17 -4.76 12.44
N ARG A 54 -8.14 -5.03 11.62
CA ARG A 54 -7.65 -4.14 10.57
C ARG A 54 -8.09 -4.67 9.21
N PHE A 55 -8.50 -3.75 8.35
CA PHE A 55 -8.98 -4.06 7.01
C PHE A 55 -8.25 -3.17 6.00
N PHE A 56 -8.00 -3.72 4.81
CA PHE A 56 -7.44 -3.01 3.68
C PHE A 56 -8.46 -3.06 2.55
N ALA A 57 -8.85 -1.91 2.03
CA ALA A 57 -9.71 -1.86 0.84
C ALA A 57 -9.12 -0.93 -0.19
N PHE A 58 -9.28 -1.27 -1.46
CA PHE A 58 -8.93 -0.37 -2.54
C PHE A 58 -9.81 0.88 -2.51
N SER A 59 -9.24 2.00 -2.95
CA SER A 59 -10.04 3.20 -3.14
C SER A 59 -11.17 2.95 -4.15
N PRO A 60 -12.37 3.53 -3.98
CA PRO A 60 -13.46 3.39 -4.95
C PRO A 60 -13.06 3.82 -6.36
N ARG A 61 -12.13 4.76 -6.48
CA ARG A 61 -11.55 5.21 -7.76
C ARG A 61 -10.80 4.06 -8.46
N TRP A 62 -10.04 3.26 -7.72
CA TRP A 62 -9.28 2.13 -8.28
C TRP A 62 -10.18 1.02 -8.82
N ASN A 63 -11.30 0.73 -8.16
CA ASN A 63 -12.25 -0.26 -8.67
C ASN A 63 -12.90 0.19 -9.98
N ARG A 64 -13.15 1.50 -10.14
CA ARG A 64 -13.66 2.08 -11.38
C ARG A 64 -12.63 2.21 -12.50
N MET A 65 -11.35 1.98 -12.23
CA MET A 65 -10.31 2.10 -13.27
C MET A 65 -10.33 0.92 -14.23
N ASN A 66 -10.17 1.24 -15.51
CA ASN A 66 -9.97 0.28 -16.58
C ASN A 66 -8.69 -0.54 -16.38
N LEU A 67 -8.63 -1.72 -17.00
CA LEU A 67 -7.47 -2.60 -16.91
C LEU A 67 -6.19 -1.91 -17.44
N VAL A 68 -6.31 -1.12 -18.51
CA VAL A 68 -5.21 -0.35 -19.09
C VAL A 68 -4.64 0.67 -18.11
N GLU A 69 -5.49 1.40 -17.38
CA GLU A 69 -5.02 2.36 -16.36
C GLU A 69 -4.32 1.67 -15.19
N LYS A 70 -4.82 0.51 -14.77
CA LYS A 70 -4.17 -0.31 -13.74
C LYS A 70 -2.80 -0.80 -14.22
N PHE A 71 -2.71 -1.26 -15.46
CA PHE A 71 -1.46 -1.71 -16.07
C PHE A 71 -0.45 -0.57 -16.20
N LEU A 72 -0.87 0.59 -16.71
CA LEU A 72 -0.01 1.77 -16.85
C LEU A 72 0.59 2.21 -15.51
N ARG A 73 -0.21 2.19 -14.44
CA ARG A 73 0.28 2.47 -13.08
C ARG A 73 1.26 1.42 -12.59
N ALA A 74 0.98 0.14 -12.82
CA ALA A 74 1.92 -0.93 -12.46
C ALA A 74 3.27 -0.76 -13.17
N VAL A 75 3.26 -0.50 -14.48
CA VAL A 75 4.48 -0.22 -15.26
C VAL A 75 5.23 0.99 -14.69
N ALA A 76 4.54 2.10 -14.45
CA ALA A 76 5.17 3.29 -13.87
C ALA A 76 5.85 2.99 -12.52
N THR A 77 5.22 2.15 -11.68
CA THR A 77 5.79 1.79 -10.38
C THR A 77 7.02 0.91 -10.50
N VAL A 78 7.03 -0.03 -11.45
CA VAL A 78 8.20 -0.86 -11.75
C VAL A 78 9.34 0.02 -12.23
N VAL A 79 9.08 0.97 -13.13
CA VAL A 79 10.09 1.91 -13.63
C VAL A 79 10.70 2.72 -12.49
N VAL A 80 9.88 3.30 -11.60
CA VAL A 80 10.37 4.07 -10.44
C VAL A 80 11.23 3.21 -9.52
N LEU A 81 10.84 1.95 -9.26
CA LEU A 81 11.63 1.04 -8.44
C LEU A 81 12.96 0.66 -9.10
N LEU A 82 12.98 0.44 -10.41
CA LEU A 82 14.21 0.16 -11.16
C LEU A 82 15.16 1.35 -11.14
N VAL A 83 14.65 2.57 -11.31
CA VAL A 83 15.46 3.80 -11.22
C VAL A 83 16.04 3.96 -9.82
N ALA A 84 15.24 3.75 -8.77
CA ALA A 84 15.72 3.82 -7.39
C ALA A 84 16.80 2.77 -7.10
N LEU A 85 16.62 1.54 -7.59
CA LEU A 85 17.60 0.47 -7.45
C LEU A 85 18.91 0.81 -8.18
N PHE A 86 18.82 1.27 -9.43
CA PHE A 86 20.00 1.68 -10.20
C PHE A 86 20.76 2.82 -9.53
N ALA A 87 20.07 3.85 -9.05
CA ALA A 87 20.68 4.95 -8.31
C ALA A 87 21.35 4.46 -7.01
N SER A 88 20.73 3.53 -6.28
CA SER A 88 21.33 2.95 -5.08
C SER A 88 22.61 2.17 -5.38
N LEU A 89 22.66 1.43 -6.50
CA LEU A 89 23.86 0.71 -6.94
C LEU A 89 24.99 1.68 -7.32
N ILE A 90 24.68 2.78 -7.99
CA ILE A 90 25.67 3.84 -8.29
C ILE A 90 26.25 4.42 -6.99
N ILE A 91 25.41 4.74 -6.02
CA ILE A 91 25.87 5.28 -4.73
C ILE A 91 26.76 4.27 -4.00
N ILE A 92 26.37 2.98 -3.98
CA ILE A 92 27.17 1.92 -3.37
C ILE A 92 28.53 1.79 -4.08
N TRP A 93 28.54 1.85 -5.41
CA TRP A 93 29.75 1.81 -6.22
C TRP A 93 30.69 2.97 -5.90
N GLU A 94 30.18 4.20 -5.88
CA GLU A 94 30.93 5.41 -5.51
C GLU A 94 31.56 5.28 -4.11
N ILE A 95 30.80 4.76 -3.14
CA ILE A 95 31.30 4.52 -1.78
C ILE A 95 32.41 3.46 -1.79
N MET A 96 32.22 2.35 -2.53
CA MET A 96 33.22 1.30 -2.66
C MET A 96 34.53 1.80 -3.27
N VAL A 97 34.47 2.60 -4.35
CA VAL A 97 35.65 3.16 -4.99
C VAL A 97 36.40 4.08 -4.02
N ARG A 98 35.69 4.94 -3.27
CA ARG A 98 36.29 5.79 -2.24
C ARG A 98 36.90 5.04 -1.06
N LEU A 99 36.45 3.84 -0.77
CA LEU A 99 37.03 2.99 0.29
C LEU A 99 38.26 2.20 -0.19
N MET A 100 38.38 1.98 -1.51
CA MET A 100 39.50 1.24 -2.11
C MET A 100 40.68 2.14 -2.52
N VAL A 101 40.48 3.46 -2.63
CA VAL A 101 41.52 4.48 -2.89
C VAL A 101 41.93 5.14 -1.58
#